data_AF-A0A919WCT2-F1
#
_entry.id   AF-A0A919WCT2-F1
#
_cell.length_a   1.000
_cell.length_b   1.000
_cell.length_c   1.000
_cell.angle_alpha   90.00
_cell.angle_beta   90.00
_cell.angle_gamma   90.00
#
_symmetry.space_group_name_H-M   'P 1'
#
loop_
_entity.id
_entity.type
_entity.pdbx_description
1 polymer ?
#
loop_
_entity_poly.entity_id
_entity_poly.type
_entity_poly.pdbx_seq_one_letter_code
_entity_poly.pdbx_strand_id
1 'polypeptide(L)' 'MVPFAVAGLAAFAIAAAIVWLADGPDTWLQTCVAGFLVGIPGLITMLIHDRNRKRRRSITHAEFREN' A
#
# COMPACT_ATOMS: atom_id res chain seq x y z
N MET A 1 -5.92 6.47 2.84
CA MET A 1 -5.75 5.97 1.44
C MET A 1 -4.89 4.71 1.42
N VAL A 2 -3.99 4.57 2.40
CA VAL A 2 -3.16 3.38 2.64
C VAL A 2 -3.88 2.03 2.50
N PRO A 3 -5.12 1.79 3.00
CA PRO A 3 -5.75 0.49 2.82
C PRO A 3 -5.96 0.07 1.36
N PHE A 4 -6.19 1.03 0.44
CA PHE A 4 -6.31 0.73 -0.99
C PHE A 4 -4.95 0.35 -1.60
N ALA A 5 -3.87 1.08 -1.26
CA ALA A 5 -2.53 0.73 -1.72
C ALA A 5 -2.09 -0.64 -1.19
N VAL A 6 -2.39 -0.96 0.07
CA VAL A 6 -2.12 -2.27 0.65
C VAL A 6 -2.92 -3.36 -0.06
N ALA A 7 -4.21 -3.12 -0.36
CA ALA A 7 -5.01 -4.07 -1.11
C ALA A 7 -4.44 -4.36 -2.52
N GLY A 8 -3.96 -3.32 -3.22
CA GLY A 8 -3.31 -3.48 -4.51
C GLY A 8 -2.02 -4.32 -4.44
N LEU A 9 -1.12 -4.03 -3.48
CA LEU A 9 0.08 -4.85 -3.27
C LEU A 9 -0.27 -6.29 -2.89
N ALA A 10 -1.25 -6.47 -2.00
CA ALA A 10 -1.68 -7.79 -1.56
C ALA A 10 -2.25 -8.61 -2.74
N ALA A 11 -3.04 -7.98 -3.61
CA ALA A 11 -3.57 -8.64 -4.81
C ALA A 11 -2.46 -9.13 -5.74
N PHE A 12 -1.42 -8.31 -5.99
CA PHE A 12 -0.27 -8.72 -6.80
C PHE A 12 0.57 -9.83 -6.14
N ALA A 13 0.76 -9.77 -4.81
CA ALA A 13 1.46 -10.83 -4.08
C ALA A 13 0.70 -12.16 -4.13
N ILE A 14 -0.63 -12.12 -3.96
CA ILE A 14 -1.49 -13.30 -4.06
C ILE A 14 -1.49 -13.85 -5.49
N ALA A 15 -1.60 -12.99 -6.51
CA ALA A 15 -1.53 -13.40 -7.90
C ALA A 15 -0.19 -14.06 -8.25
N ALA A 16 0.94 -13.48 -7.81
CA ALA A 16 2.27 -14.08 -7.97
C ALA A 16 2.34 -15.46 -7.31
N ALA A 17 1.83 -15.60 -6.08
CA ALA A 17 1.80 -16.88 -5.37
C ALA A 17 0.96 -17.94 -6.10
N ILE A 18 -0.20 -17.56 -6.64
CA ILE A 18 -1.06 -18.46 -7.43
C ILE A 18 -0.34 -18.90 -8.70
N VAL A 19 0.25 -17.97 -9.45
CA VAL A 19 0.98 -18.28 -10.69
C VAL A 19 2.15 -19.22 -10.40
N TRP A 20 2.90 -18.95 -9.33
CA TRP A 20 4.05 -19.79 -8.95
C TRP A 20 3.64 -21.19 -8.49
N LEU A 21 2.59 -21.32 -7.67
CA LEU A 21 2.08 -22.62 -7.21
C LEU A 21 1.45 -23.45 -8.33
N ALA A 22 0.92 -22.79 -9.36
CA ALA A 22 0.32 -23.44 -10.53
C ALA A 22 1.34 -23.77 -11.64
N ASP A 23 2.64 -23.54 -11.41
CA ASP A 23 3.70 -23.67 -12.42
C ASP A 23 3.36 -22.90 -13.72
N GLY A 24 2.77 -21.71 -13.52
CA GLY A 24 2.31 -20.84 -14.60
C GLY A 24 3.46 -20.13 -15.32
N PRO A 25 3.18 -19.47 -16.45
CA PRO A 25 4.24 -18.88 -17.28
C PRO A 25 5.02 -17.77 -16.55
N ASP A 26 6.35 -17.79 -16.69
CA ASP A 26 7.25 -16.81 -16.07
C ASP A 26 6.90 -15.36 -16.38
N THR A 27 6.36 -15.07 -17.57
CA THR A 27 5.95 -13.73 -17.97
C THR A 27 4.83 -13.15 -17.09
N TRP A 28 3.90 -14.00 -16.66
CA TRP A 28 2.83 -13.62 -15.73
C TRP A 28 3.37 -13.40 -14.32
N LEU A 29 4.30 -14.26 -13.87
CA LEU A 29 4.96 -14.10 -12.59
C LEU A 29 5.77 -12.79 -12.54
N GLN A 30 6.56 -12.51 -13.57
CA GLN A 30 7.31 -11.26 -13.74
C GLN A 30 6.39 -10.04 -13.74
N THR A 31 5.23 -10.13 -14.40
CA THR A 31 4.22 -9.05 -14.39
C THR A 31 3.69 -8.80 -12.98
N CYS A 32 3.39 -9.86 -12.22
CA CYS A 32 2.92 -9.72 -10.85
C CYS A 32 3.97 -9.10 -9.93
N VAL A 33 5.22 -9.53 -10.07
CA VAL A 33 6.36 -8.98 -9.32
C VAL A 33 6.61 -7.52 -9.71
N ALA A 34 6.59 -7.18 -10.99
CA ALA A 34 6.73 -5.80 -11.45
C ALA A 34 5.62 -4.89 -10.90
N GLY A 35 4.37 -5.36 -10.93
CA GLY A 35 3.21 -4.65 -10.35
C GLY A 35 3.38 -4.42 -8.84
N PHE A 36 3.85 -5.44 -8.11
CA PHE A 36 4.16 -5.32 -6.68
C PHE A 36 5.26 -4.28 -6.41
N LEU A 37 6.37 -4.34 -7.14
CA LEU A 37 7.51 -3.44 -6.97
C LEU A 37 7.15 -1.98 -7.30
N VAL A 38 6.43 -1.75 -8.40
CA VAL A 38 5.95 -0.41 -8.79
C VAL A 38 4.87 0.10 -7.83
N GLY A 39 4.15 -0.79 -7.15
CA GLY A 39 3.19 -0.42 -6.11
C GLY A 39 3.85 0.18 -4.84
N ILE A 40 5.09 -0.22 -4.51
CA ILE A 40 5.79 0.22 -3.29
C ILE A 40 5.91 1.76 -3.21
N PRO A 41 6.39 2.48 -4.25
CA PRO A 41 6.36 3.94 -4.27
C PRO A 41 4.98 4.54 -3.99
N GLY A 42 3.92 3.96 -4.57
CA GLY A 42 2.54 4.39 -4.34
C GLY A 42 2.12 4.23 -2.87
N LEU A 43 2.48 3.12 -2.24
CA LEU A 43 2.23 2.90 -0.81
C LEU A 43 3.00 3.90 0.07
N ILE A 44 4.28 4.17 -0.24
CA ILE A 44 5.11 5.12 0.50
C ILE A 44 4.50 6.53 0.45
N THR A 45 4.09 6.99 -0.73
CA THR A 45 3.47 8.32 -0.87
C THR A 45 2.16 8.43 -0.08
N MET A 46 1.33 7.38 -0.09
CA MET A 46 0.10 7.35 0.72
C MET A 46 0.38 7.31 2.22
N LEU A 47 1.43 6.62 2.67
CA LEU A 47 1.83 6.58 4.08
C LEU A 47 2.25 7.97 4.56
N ILE A 48 3.07 8.67 3.77
CA ILE A 48 3.50 10.04 4.05
C ILE A 48 2.30 10.99 4.06
N HIS A 49 1.39 10.84 3.09
CA HIS A 49 0.17 11.63 3.01
C HIS A 49 -0.71 11.44 4.25
N ASP A 50 -0.97 10.19 4.67
CA ASP A 50 -1.79 9.89 5.84
C ASP A 50 -1.09 10.36 7.15
N ARG A 51 0.26 10.32 7.23
CA ARG A 51 1.01 10.93 8.35
C ARG A 51 0.83 12.44 8.41
N ASN A 52 0.94 13.15 7.28
CA ASN A 52 0.71 14.59 7.22
C ASN A 52 -0.75 14.96 7.52
N ARG A 53 -1.71 14.14 7.06
CA ARG A 53 -3.14 14.30 7.40
C ARG A 53 -3.37 14.15 8.89
N LYS A 54 -2.77 13.14 9.54
CA LYS A 54 -2.86 12.92 10.99
C LYS A 54 -2.25 14.09 11.77
N ARG A 55 -1.07 14.58 11.34
CA ARG A 55 -0.40 15.75 11.95
C ARG A 55 -1.23 17.04 11.83
N ARG A 56 -1.92 17.27 10.72
CA ARG A 56 -2.82 18.43 10.58
C ARG A 56 -4.02 18.33 11.51
N ARG A 57 -4.64 17.15 11.64
CA ARG A 57 -5.75 16.93 12.58
C ARG A 57 -5.34 17.17 14.04
N SER A 58 -4.13 16.80 14.45
CA SER A 58 -3.65 17.08 15.81
C SER A 58 -3.38 18.57 16.08
N ILE A 59 -3.14 19.37 15.04
CA ILE A 59 -2.94 20.83 15.17
C ILE A 59 -4.27 21.57 15.16
N THR A 60 -5.27 21.08 14.40
CA THR A 60 -6.60 21.71 14.30
C THR A 60 -7.53 21.37 15.47
N HIS A 61 -7.35 20.22 16.14
CA HIS A 61 -8.06 19.86 17.39
C HIS A 61 -7.18 20.12 18.62
N ALA A 62 -6.75 21.37 18.81
CA ALA A 62 -6.08 21.82 20.04
C ALA A 62 -7.09 22.22 21.15
N GLU A 63 -8.30 21.66 21.12
CA GLU A 63 -9.35 21.78 22.14
C GLU A 63 -9.60 20.34 22.61
N PHE A 64 -9.31 19.88 23.83
CA PHE A 64 -9.38 20.50 25.15
C PHE A 64 -8.28 19.92 26.05
N ARG A 65 -7.49 20.78 26.70
CA ARG A 65 -6.82 20.44 27.96
C ARG A 65 -7.57 21.19 29.06
N GLU A 66 -8.51 20.52 29.71
CA GLU A 66 -8.97 20.96 31.04
C GLU A 66 -7.96 20.44 32.07
N ASN A 67 -7.46 21.36 32.89
CA ASN A 67 -6.54 21.11 34.00
C ASN A 67 -7.26 20.40 35.16
#